data_AF-A0A7S3SBG6-F1
#
_entry.id   AF-A0A7S3SBG6-F1
#
_cell.length_a   1.000
_cell.length_b   1.000
_cell.length_c   1.000
_cell.angle_alpha   90.00
_cell.angle_beta   90.00
_cell.angle_gamma   90.00
#
_symmetry.space_group_name_H-M   'P 1'
#
loop_
_entity.id
_entity.type
_entity.pdbx_description
1 polymer ?
#
loop_
_entity_poly.entity_id
_entity_poly.type
_entity_poly.pdbx_seq_one_letter_code
_entity_poly.pdbx_strand_id
1 'polypeptide(L)'
;AKSAGRSTGRCQAEGGAIHLESRKFSGGVPQGADFALYARFEAGNLQAKEETLGDSCFLADTAYKPLDMPGQSRSQEVSAAACQARCAKVPGCAHFTWWPDGGCHVQDRKAKEEKTGSLTAGPPSCPADHGSRQCCFMLGDEL
;
A
#
# COMPACT_ATOMS: atom_id res chain seq x y z
N ALA A 1 -18.40 -36.15 -22.32
CA ALA A 1 -19.30 -35.23 -21.59
C ALA A 1 -18.60 -34.78 -20.31
N LYS A 2 -18.17 -33.52 -20.20
CA LYS A 2 -17.65 -32.99 -18.93
C LYS A 2 -18.84 -32.55 -18.09
N SER A 3 -19.07 -33.23 -16.98
CA SER A 3 -20.14 -32.94 -16.02
C SER A 3 -20.02 -31.51 -15.51
N ALA A 4 -21.08 -30.72 -15.68
CA ALA A 4 -21.19 -29.38 -15.11
C ALA A 4 -21.24 -29.48 -13.58
N GLY A 5 -20.11 -29.22 -12.93
CA GLY A 5 -20.05 -29.07 -11.48
C GLY A 5 -20.90 -27.87 -11.07
N ARG A 6 -21.82 -28.07 -10.13
CA ARG A 6 -22.72 -27.04 -9.63
C ARG A 6 -21.90 -25.94 -8.93
N SER A 7 -22.00 -24.71 -9.42
CA SER A 7 -21.40 -23.52 -8.82
C SER A 7 -22.11 -23.17 -7.50
N THR A 8 -21.36 -23.07 -6.40
CA THR A 8 -21.88 -22.59 -5.09
C THR A 8 -20.98 -21.49 -4.53
N GLY A 9 -20.93 -20.34 -5.18
CA GLY A 9 -20.46 -19.11 -4.52
C GLY A 9 -21.62 -18.47 -3.77
N ARG A 10 -21.38 -17.91 -2.58
CA ARG A 10 -22.38 -17.14 -1.82
C ARG A 10 -21.87 -15.71 -1.67
N CYS A 11 -22.68 -14.74 -2.06
CA CYS A 11 -22.47 -13.34 -1.73
C CYS A 11 -23.49 -12.97 -0.65
N GLN A 12 -23.03 -12.52 0.50
CA GLN A 12 -23.88 -11.99 1.56
C GLN A 12 -23.42 -10.57 1.90
N ALA A 13 -24.39 -9.67 2.00
CA ALA A 13 -24.17 -8.36 2.59
C ALA A 13 -24.17 -8.53 4.11
N GLU A 14 -23.06 -8.21 4.76
CA GLU A 14 -22.94 -8.22 6.22
C GLU A 14 -22.28 -6.91 6.65
N GLY A 15 -22.95 -6.16 7.53
CA GLY A 15 -22.38 -4.94 8.12
C GLY A 15 -21.98 -3.83 7.13
N GLY A 16 -22.59 -3.76 5.94
CA GLY A 16 -22.22 -2.78 4.91
C GLY A 16 -21.04 -3.18 4.02
N ALA A 17 -20.56 -4.43 4.11
CA ALA A 17 -19.55 -5.00 3.24
C ALA A 17 -20.10 -6.17 2.40
N ILE A 18 -19.46 -6.45 1.26
CA ILE A 18 -19.76 -7.63 0.42
C ILE A 18 -18.77 -8.73 0.78
N HIS A 19 -19.26 -9.81 1.39
CA HIS A 19 -18.44 -11.01 1.62
C HIS A 19 -18.33 -11.81 0.32
N LEU A 20 -17.11 -11.93 -0.22
CA LEU A 20 -16.81 -12.64 -1.48
C LEU A 20 -16.02 -13.92 -1.21
N GLU A 21 -16.68 -15.08 -1.30
CA GLU A 21 -16.00 -16.38 -1.35
C GLU A 21 -15.69 -16.74 -2.82
N SER A 22 -14.42 -16.64 -3.21
CA SER A 22 -13.97 -17.00 -4.57
C SER A 22 -13.63 -18.49 -4.71
N ARG A 23 -13.89 -19.08 -5.88
CA ARG A 23 -13.47 -20.46 -6.26
C ARG A 23 -12.81 -20.46 -7.63
N LYS A 24 -12.03 -21.50 -7.95
CA LYS A 24 -11.34 -21.66 -9.24
C LYS A 24 -12.31 -21.47 -10.42
N PHE A 25 -12.06 -20.44 -11.23
CA PHE A 25 -12.77 -20.20 -12.48
C PHE A 25 -12.25 -21.14 -13.58
N SER A 26 -13.16 -21.67 -14.40
CA SER A 26 -12.83 -22.53 -15.55
C SER A 26 -11.98 -21.82 -16.63
N GLY A 27 -11.97 -20.48 -16.64
CA GLY A 27 -11.17 -19.65 -17.55
C GLY A 27 -9.73 -19.41 -17.11
N GLY A 28 -9.35 -19.82 -15.90
CA GLY A 28 -8.01 -19.59 -15.35
C GLY A 28 -7.71 -18.11 -15.07
N VAL A 29 -6.45 -17.81 -14.80
CA VAL A 29 -5.94 -16.44 -14.63
C VAL A 29 -5.33 -15.99 -15.97
N PRO A 30 -5.68 -14.80 -16.50
CA PRO A 30 -5.07 -14.29 -17.73
C PRO A 30 -3.55 -14.18 -17.63
N GLN A 31 -2.86 -14.30 -18.76
CA GLN A 31 -1.41 -14.15 -18.82
C GLN A 31 -1.01 -12.73 -18.37
N GLY A 32 -0.14 -12.64 -17.34
CA GLY A 32 0.31 -11.36 -16.77
C GLY A 32 -0.49 -10.86 -15.56
N ALA A 33 -1.42 -11.66 -15.04
CA ALA A 33 -2.11 -11.39 -13.77
C ALA A 33 -1.76 -12.47 -12.73
N ASP A 34 -1.66 -12.07 -11.46
CA ASP A 34 -1.44 -12.99 -10.34
C ASP A 34 -2.75 -13.64 -9.85
N PHE A 35 -3.88 -12.93 -10.00
CA PHE A 35 -5.22 -13.43 -9.72
C PHE A 35 -6.27 -12.77 -10.64
N ALA A 36 -7.43 -13.40 -10.78
CA ALA A 36 -8.57 -12.84 -11.52
C ALA A 36 -9.87 -13.05 -10.72
N LEU A 37 -10.59 -11.96 -10.49
CA LEU A 37 -11.93 -11.97 -9.92
C LEU A 37 -12.94 -11.69 -11.04
N TYR A 38 -13.75 -12.68 -11.40
CA TYR A 38 -14.86 -12.47 -12.32
C TYR A 38 -16.15 -12.32 -11.51
N ALA A 39 -16.79 -11.17 -11.64
CA ALA A 39 -18.08 -10.90 -11.03
C ALA A 39 -18.99 -10.19 -12.03
N ARG A 40 -20.27 -10.58 -12.07
CA ARG A 40 -21.32 -9.89 -12.83
C ARG A 40 -22.12 -9.06 -11.84
N PHE A 41 -21.95 -7.75 -11.90
CA PHE A 41 -22.71 -6.78 -11.10
C PHE A 41 -23.74 -6.11 -12.00
N GLU A 42 -25.01 -6.16 -11.62
CA GLU A 42 -26.11 -5.52 -12.34
C GLU A 42 -26.64 -4.37 -11.48
N ALA A 43 -26.12 -3.16 -11.71
CA ALA A 43 -26.63 -1.91 -11.15
C ALA A 43 -26.50 -0.81 -12.22
N GLY A 44 -27.47 0.11 -12.30
CA GLY A 44 -27.58 1.10 -13.38
C GLY A 44 -26.43 2.10 -13.50
N ASN A 45 -25.56 2.19 -12.49
CA ASN A 45 -24.52 3.21 -12.36
C ASN A 45 -23.23 2.73 -11.67
N LEU A 46 -22.91 1.43 -11.73
CA LEU A 46 -21.73 0.87 -11.06
C LEU A 46 -20.43 1.40 -11.70
N GLN A 47 -19.57 2.03 -10.90
CA GLN A 47 -18.23 2.44 -11.33
C GLN A 47 -17.19 1.61 -10.57
N ALA A 48 -16.41 0.82 -11.31
CA ALA A 48 -15.19 0.24 -10.79
C ALA A 48 -14.09 1.31 -10.86
N LYS A 49 -13.67 1.81 -9.70
CA LYS A 49 -12.51 2.70 -9.60
C LYS A 49 -11.33 1.89 -9.10
N GLU A 50 -10.27 1.84 -9.89
CA GLU A 50 -8.99 1.40 -9.37
C GLU A 50 -8.42 2.55 -8.55
N GLU A 51 -8.41 2.38 -7.23
CA GLU A 51 -7.62 3.22 -6.36
C GLU A 51 -6.35 2.48 -6.00
N THR A 52 -5.22 3.03 -6.46
CA THR A 52 -3.97 2.80 -5.76
C THR A 52 -4.09 3.50 -4.42
N LEU A 53 -4.54 2.76 -3.41
CA LEU A 53 -4.12 3.04 -2.04
C LEU A 53 -2.60 2.90 -2.08
N GLY A 54 -1.93 4.03 -2.27
CA GLY A 54 -0.52 4.13 -2.01
C GLY A 54 -0.37 3.90 -0.52
N ASP A 55 -0.29 2.63 -0.12
CA ASP A 55 0.26 2.24 1.16
C ASP A 55 1.74 2.63 1.08
N SER A 56 1.99 3.93 1.22
CA SER A 56 3.30 4.39 1.56
C SER A 56 3.65 3.61 2.82
N CYS A 57 4.71 2.83 2.77
CA CYS A 57 5.30 2.10 3.90
C CYS A 57 5.87 3.05 4.97
N PHE A 58 5.32 4.27 5.02
CA PHE A 58 5.72 5.36 5.88
C PHE A 58 4.98 5.21 7.20
N LEU A 59 5.73 5.43 8.26
CA LEU A 59 5.27 5.40 9.62
C LEU A 59 4.99 6.84 10.04
N ALA A 60 3.72 7.16 10.27
CA ALA A 60 3.32 8.42 10.87
C ALA A 60 3.76 8.49 12.34
N ASP A 61 3.95 9.71 12.84
CA ASP A 61 4.37 10.02 14.21
C ASP A 61 5.58 9.21 14.68
N THR A 62 6.56 9.03 13.79
CA THR A 62 7.67 8.11 14.02
C THR A 62 9.00 8.71 13.55
N ALA A 63 10.06 8.44 14.32
CA ALA A 63 11.43 8.77 14.01
C ALA A 63 12.38 7.59 14.27
N TYR A 64 13.49 7.52 13.55
CA TYR A 64 14.57 6.57 13.84
C TYR A 64 15.74 7.27 14.54
N LYS A 65 16.15 6.77 15.71
CA LYS A 65 17.24 7.34 16.51
C LYS A 65 18.39 6.34 16.76
N PRO A 66 19.66 6.78 16.82
CA PRO A 66 20.13 8.17 16.71
C PRO A 66 19.86 8.77 15.33
N LEU A 67 19.64 10.10 15.29
CA LEU A 67 19.50 10.81 14.03
C LEU A 67 20.85 10.84 13.32
N ASP A 68 20.78 10.73 12.00
CA ASP A 68 21.92 10.72 11.08
C ASP A 68 22.87 9.53 11.26
N MET A 69 23.05 8.75 10.20
CA MET A 69 24.12 7.76 10.14
C MET A 69 25.49 8.44 9.95
N PRO A 70 26.61 7.76 10.28
CA PRO A 70 27.95 8.31 10.11
C PRO A 70 28.18 8.86 8.69
N GLY A 71 28.71 10.08 8.61
CA GLY A 71 28.99 10.75 7.34
C GLY A 71 27.75 11.34 6.64
N GLN A 72 26.59 11.30 7.28
CA GLN A 72 25.38 11.99 6.85
C GLN A 72 24.99 13.07 7.86
N SER A 73 24.26 14.06 7.38
CA SER A 73 23.64 15.10 8.18
C SER A 73 22.22 15.34 7.68
N ARG A 74 21.45 16.10 8.45
CA ARG A 74 20.18 16.69 8.00
C ARG A 74 20.34 17.31 6.61
N SER A 75 19.51 16.89 5.67
CA SER A 75 19.28 17.56 4.39
C SER A 75 17.89 18.21 4.37
N GLN A 76 17.56 18.90 3.29
CA GLN A 76 16.23 19.45 3.07
C GLN A 76 15.62 18.79 1.83
N GLU A 77 14.43 18.21 1.99
CA GLU A 77 13.72 17.48 0.96
C GLU A 77 12.26 17.94 0.91
N VAL A 78 11.71 18.02 -0.31
CA VAL A 78 10.37 18.56 -0.54
C VAL A 78 9.24 17.64 -0.03
N SER A 79 9.55 16.39 0.31
CA SER A 79 8.59 15.42 0.82
C SER A 79 9.27 14.23 1.51
N ALA A 80 8.50 13.46 2.29
CA ALA A 80 8.94 12.17 2.83
C ALA A 80 9.37 11.18 1.73
N ALA A 81 8.71 11.19 0.57
CA ALA A 81 9.09 10.38 -0.59
C ALA A 81 10.44 10.80 -1.19
N ALA A 82 10.74 12.10 -1.23
CA ALA A 82 12.06 12.58 -1.64
C ALA A 82 13.13 12.16 -0.63
N CYS A 83 12.83 12.21 0.68
CA CYS A 83 13.72 11.72 1.73
C CYS A 83 13.97 10.20 1.64
N GLN A 84 12.95 9.41 1.33
CA GLN A 84 13.10 7.99 1.02
C GLN A 84 14.02 7.77 -0.20
N ALA A 85 13.78 8.51 -1.29
CA ALA A 85 14.59 8.41 -2.51
C ALA A 85 16.05 8.79 -2.27
N ARG A 86 16.33 9.73 -1.36
CA ARG A 86 17.68 9.99 -0.88
C ARG A 86 18.24 8.80 -0.11
N CYS A 87 17.52 8.26 0.86
CA CYS A 87 17.95 7.08 1.62
C CYS A 87 18.31 5.91 0.69
N ALA A 88 17.51 5.64 -0.34
CA ALA A 88 17.78 4.60 -1.33
C ALA A 88 19.13 4.77 -2.07
N LYS A 89 19.62 6.00 -2.21
CA LYS A 89 20.88 6.32 -2.88
C LYS A 89 22.09 6.34 -1.94
N VAL A 90 21.87 6.45 -0.63
CA VAL A 90 22.95 6.52 0.37
C VAL A 90 23.35 5.11 0.79
N PRO A 91 24.60 4.68 0.52
CA PRO A 91 25.08 3.36 0.92
C PRO A 91 24.97 3.17 2.44
N GLY A 92 24.31 2.09 2.86
CA GLY A 92 24.13 1.75 4.27
C GLY A 92 22.92 2.41 4.95
N CYS A 93 22.16 3.26 4.25
CA CYS A 93 20.89 3.76 4.77
C CYS A 93 19.88 2.62 4.89
N ALA A 94 19.25 2.51 6.06
CA ALA A 94 18.23 1.51 6.36
C ALA A 94 16.89 2.16 6.69
N HIS A 95 16.90 3.41 7.15
CA HIS A 95 15.72 4.15 7.53
C HIS A 95 15.87 5.62 7.20
N PHE A 96 14.75 6.33 7.06
CA PHE A 96 14.73 7.79 7.00
C PHE A 96 13.77 8.35 8.05
N THR A 97 13.92 9.63 8.37
CA THR A 97 12.95 10.43 9.13
C THR A 97 12.84 11.80 8.51
N TRP A 98 11.61 12.21 8.21
CA TRP A 98 11.28 13.47 7.57
C TRP A 98 10.40 14.34 8.47
N TRP A 99 10.78 15.60 8.57
CA TRP A 99 10.09 16.66 9.29
C TRP A 99 9.18 17.46 8.36
N PRO A 100 8.03 17.96 8.85
CA PRO A 100 7.14 18.81 8.07
C PRO A 100 7.78 20.11 7.58
N ASP A 101 8.87 20.54 8.21
CA ASP A 101 9.67 21.71 7.78
C ASP A 101 10.63 21.39 6.61
N GLY A 102 10.55 20.18 6.06
CA GLY A 102 11.40 19.67 4.99
C GLY A 102 12.69 19.00 5.47
N GLY A 103 12.96 18.95 6.77
CA GLY A 103 14.15 18.28 7.30
C GLY A 103 14.16 16.79 6.99
N CYS A 104 15.26 16.28 6.43
CA CYS A 104 15.43 14.87 6.12
C CYS A 104 16.68 14.31 6.79
N HIS A 105 16.48 13.33 7.66
CA HIS A 105 17.54 12.54 8.29
C HIS A 105 17.53 11.13 7.73
N VAL A 106 18.72 10.57 7.52
CA VAL A 106 18.90 9.18 7.04
C VAL A 106 19.70 8.40 8.06
N GLN A 107 19.26 7.20 8.38
CA GLN A 107 19.77 6.41 9.48
C GLN A 107 20.17 5.00 9.00
N ASP A 108 21.17 4.42 9.67
CA ASP A 108 21.63 3.07 9.40
C ASP A 108 20.80 2.03 10.18
N ARG A 109 21.13 0.75 10.02
CA ARG A 109 20.42 -0.37 10.65
C ARG A 109 20.47 -0.39 12.18
N LYS A 110 21.34 0.40 12.82
CA LYS A 110 21.46 0.46 14.28
C LYS A 110 20.43 1.40 14.90
N ALA A 111 19.79 2.23 14.09
CA ALA A 111 18.76 3.13 14.57
C ALA A 111 17.51 2.37 14.99
N LYS A 112 16.85 2.88 16.03
CA LYS A 112 15.63 2.32 16.61
C LYS A 112 14.46 3.24 16.35
N GLU A 113 13.33 2.63 16.07
CA GLU A 113 12.06 3.33 15.95
C GLU A 113 11.66 3.93 17.30
N GLU A 114 11.23 5.19 17.28
CA GLU A 114 10.67 5.91 18.42
C GLU A 114 9.44 6.68 17.94
N LYS A 115 8.34 6.63 18.72
CA LYS A 115 7.16 7.45 18.43
C LYS A 115 7.45 8.90 18.77
N THR A 116 7.35 9.77 17.77
CA THR A 116 7.56 11.20 17.92
C THR A 116 6.58 11.91 16.99
N GLY A 117 5.69 12.72 17.56
CA GLY A 117 4.57 13.31 16.83
C GLY A 117 5.00 14.17 15.65
N SER A 118 4.15 14.18 14.62
CA SER A 118 4.29 15.00 13.41
C SER A 118 5.51 14.66 12.54
N LEU A 119 6.10 13.47 12.69
CA LEU A 119 7.25 13.00 11.90
C LEU A 119 6.87 11.82 11.02
N THR A 120 7.47 11.75 9.85
CA THR A 120 7.27 10.64 8.92
C THR A 120 8.55 9.85 8.76
N ALA A 121 8.53 8.57 9.07
CA ALA A 121 9.68 7.69 8.92
C ALA A 121 9.40 6.56 7.93
N GLY A 122 10.42 5.83 7.50
CA GLY A 122 10.21 4.65 6.66
C GLY A 122 11.51 4.01 6.17
N PRO A 123 11.41 2.88 5.45
CA PRO A 123 12.54 2.21 4.82
C PRO A 123 13.02 2.94 3.53
N PRO A 124 14.21 2.64 3.00
CA PRO A 124 14.71 3.18 1.73
C PRO A 124 13.83 2.86 0.52
N SER A 125 13.03 1.80 0.60
CA SER A 125 12.07 1.41 -0.43
C SER A 125 10.90 0.69 0.21
N CYS A 126 9.69 0.93 -0.28
CA CYS A 126 8.53 0.16 0.15
C CYS A 126 8.58 -1.26 -0.43
N PRO A 127 8.26 -2.29 0.38
CA PRO A 127 8.08 -3.64 -0.15
C PRO A 127 6.97 -3.67 -1.21
N ALA A 128 7.18 -4.43 -2.28
CA ALA A 128 6.20 -4.61 -3.36
C ALA A 128 4.87 -5.23 -2.89
N ASP A 129 4.87 -5.86 -1.71
CA ASP A 129 3.72 -6.54 -1.09
C ASP A 129 2.77 -5.59 -0.32
N HIS A 130 3.05 -4.28 -0.33
CA HIS A 130 2.08 -3.28 0.18
C HIS A 130 1.25 -2.65 -0.93
N GLY A 131 1.36 -3.11 -2.17
CA GLY A 131 0.40 -2.74 -3.22
C GLY A 131 -0.90 -3.52 -3.06
N SER A 132 -1.64 -3.30 -1.96
CA SER A 132 -2.99 -3.84 -1.84
C SER A 132 -3.87 -3.17 -2.90
N ARG A 133 -4.01 -3.80 -4.07
CA ARG A 133 -4.93 -3.36 -5.13
C ARG A 133 -6.35 -3.63 -4.64
N GLN A 134 -6.90 -2.69 -3.89
CA GLN A 134 -8.29 -2.75 -3.46
C GLN A 134 -9.15 -2.22 -4.62
N CYS A 135 -9.96 -3.11 -5.20
CA CYS A 135 -11.07 -2.67 -6.05
C CYS A 135 -12.19 -2.18 -5.15
N CYS A 136 -12.26 -0.88 -4.92
CA CYS A 136 -13.39 -0.27 -4.22
C CYS A 136 -14.56 -0.12 -5.21
N PHE A 137 -15.70 -0.73 -4.90
CA PHE A 137 -16.94 -0.53 -5.63
C PHE A 137 -17.76 0.51 -4.87
N MET A 138 -17.90 1.71 -5.42
CA MET A 138 -18.82 2.70 -4.87
C MET A 138 -20.18 2.50 -5.53
N LEU A 139 -21.23 2.40 -4.70
CA LEU A 139 -22.59 2.62 -5.18
C LEU A 139 -22.72 4.14 -5.36
N GLY A 140 -22.86 4.59 -6.60
CA GLY A 140 -23.22 5.98 -6.84
C GLY A 140 -24.65 6.18 -6.35
N ASP A 141 -24.85 7.14 -5.45
CA ASP A 141 -26.20 7.62 -5.19
C ASP A 141 -26.70 8.36 -6.44
N GLU A 142 -27.90 8.02 -6.91
CA GLU A 142 -28.58 8.83 -7.91
C GLU A 142 -29.03 10.15 -7.26
N LEU A 143 -28.45 11.25 -7.79
CA LEU A 143 -28.79 12.69 -7.62
C LEU A 143 -28.38 13.38 -6.32
#